data_AF-A0A7C1D7A6-F1
#
_entry.id   AF-A0A7C1D7A6-F1
#
_cell.length_a   1.000
_cell.length_b   1.000
_cell.length_c   1.000
_cell.angle_alpha   90.00
_cell.angle_beta   90.00
_cell.angle_gamma   90.00
#
_symmetry.space_group_name_H-M   'P 1'
#
loop_
_entity.id
_entity.type
_entity.pdbx_description
1 polymer ?
#
loop_
_entity_poly.entity_id
_entity_poly.type
_entity_poly.pdbx_seq_one_letter_code
_entity_poly.pdbx_strand_id
1 'polypeptide(L)'
;MRLVKIRIAFSLIIFLLFLVLFLSGEKIAAALSPFLLSFQLAPALLKVISNPGFLAIAALIFLLIITMLFGRVYCSFLCPLGALQDFFIALPRKIGWQQKHSYQKPLNWLRYSILALTTVTALLGSLILLILLDPYSLTGRIISHLVEPVFVWTYNKIIALPKLFHIYFFFKETAYVPLSLFLLTLAFLLLILFMSLRWGRLYCNSICPVGTILGLISRFSFFKFDIDETSCSECSSCETVCKAGCIDPENKKIDSTRCVGCFNCIASCPQPAINYKPVLFSTTRITWSPQRRGFIIGSAAAVGAVLFAFHNRIRAAVASTLPYQKQPVTPPGSVELKRFTQLCSACPTKVLTPTFWEYGIAGLMQPLMDFDRSFCDYECNTCGQACPTGAILPLKLEEKNWLR
;
A
#
# COMPACT_ATOMS: atom_id res chain seq x y z
N MET A 1 -28.04 1.23 5.97
CA MET A 1 -27.39 2.56 6.21
C MET A 1 -26.36 2.59 7.35
N ARG A 2 -26.59 1.95 8.52
CA ARG A 2 -25.63 2.02 9.66
C ARG A 2 -24.22 1.50 9.33
N LEU A 3 -24.10 0.35 8.68
CA LEU A 3 -22.80 -0.27 8.32
C LEU A 3 -21.94 0.62 7.40
N VAL A 4 -22.57 1.31 6.44
CA VAL A 4 -21.85 2.23 5.53
C VAL A 4 -21.28 3.42 6.30
N LYS A 5 -22.03 3.99 7.25
CA LYS A 5 -21.55 5.10 8.09
C LYS A 5 -20.40 4.66 9.00
N ILE A 6 -20.51 3.48 9.63
CA ILE A 6 -19.45 2.89 10.47
C ILE A 6 -18.16 2.69 9.66
N ARG A 7 -18.27 2.09 8.45
CA ARG A 7 -17.14 1.94 7.53
C ARG A 7 -16.47 3.27 7.21
N ILE A 8 -17.26 4.29 6.83
CA ILE A 8 -16.73 5.62 6.49
C ILE A 8 -16.00 6.23 7.68
N ALA A 9 -16.60 6.20 8.87
CA ALA A 9 -16.00 6.73 10.09
C ALA A 9 -14.67 6.02 10.41
N PHE A 10 -14.66 4.69 10.38
CA PHE A 10 -13.45 3.91 10.64
C PHE A 10 -12.34 4.18 9.61
N SER A 11 -12.68 4.17 8.31
CA SER A 11 -11.72 4.46 7.24
C SER A 11 -11.17 5.88 7.33
N LEU A 12 -12.00 6.85 7.74
CA LEU A 12 -11.58 8.23 7.94
C LEU A 12 -10.65 8.37 9.14
N ILE A 13 -10.93 7.70 10.26
CA ILE A 13 -10.04 7.66 11.43
C ILE A 13 -8.67 7.10 11.04
N ILE A 14 -8.63 5.95 10.35
CA ILE A 14 -7.36 5.36 9.91
C ILE A 14 -6.61 6.30 8.95
N PHE A 15 -7.31 6.94 8.01
CA PHE A 15 -6.70 7.90 7.10
C PHE A 15 -6.17 9.14 7.82
N LEU A 16 -6.86 9.66 8.82
CA LEU A 16 -6.38 10.77 9.66
C LEU A 16 -5.15 10.37 10.47
N LEU A 17 -5.14 9.17 11.08
CA LEU A 17 -3.95 8.65 11.76
C LEU A 17 -2.77 8.52 10.81
N PHE A 18 -3.02 8.15 9.56
CA PHE A 18 -2.01 8.12 8.50
C PHE A 18 -1.50 9.52 8.15
N LEU A 19 -2.37 10.51 7.99
CA LEU A 19 -1.94 11.89 7.79
C LEU A 19 -1.11 12.40 8.96
N VAL A 20 -1.50 12.09 10.20
CA VAL A 20 -0.71 12.41 11.39
C VAL A 20 0.65 11.73 11.33
N LEU A 21 0.73 10.45 10.96
CA LEU A 21 2.01 9.72 10.85
C LEU A 21 3.03 10.46 9.97
N PHE A 22 2.60 11.03 8.83
CA PHE A 22 3.50 11.71 7.89
C PHE A 22 3.66 13.22 8.12
N LEU A 23 2.67 13.91 8.73
CA LEU A 23 2.70 15.37 8.93
C LEU A 23 3.14 15.79 10.36
N SER A 24 3.15 14.85 11.30
CA SER A 24 3.51 15.11 12.71
C SER A 24 5.02 15.13 12.95
N GLY A 25 5.42 15.59 14.13
CA GLY A 25 6.83 15.56 14.56
C GLY A 25 7.30 14.15 14.90
N GLU A 26 8.62 13.99 14.98
CA GLU A 26 9.32 12.70 15.13
C GLU A 26 8.75 11.79 16.23
N LYS A 27 8.47 12.37 17.41
CA LYS A 27 7.97 11.61 18.57
C LYS A 27 6.61 10.95 18.30
N ILE A 28 5.72 11.67 17.62
CA ILE A 28 4.38 11.18 17.30
C ILE A 28 4.48 10.12 16.20
N ALA A 29 5.26 10.39 15.15
CA ALA A 29 5.49 9.41 14.08
C ALA A 29 6.12 8.10 14.61
N ALA A 30 7.12 8.19 15.50
CA ALA A 30 7.76 7.05 16.14
C ALA A 30 6.78 6.22 16.99
N ALA A 31 5.85 6.87 17.71
CA ALA A 31 4.84 6.17 18.50
C ALA A 31 3.76 5.49 17.64
N LEU A 32 3.32 6.14 16.54
CA LEU A 32 2.26 5.62 15.67
C LEU A 32 2.74 4.56 14.67
N SER A 33 3.98 4.64 14.22
CA SER A 33 4.52 3.77 13.17
C SER A 33 4.39 2.27 13.47
N PRO A 34 4.74 1.73 14.66
CA PRO A 34 4.72 0.30 14.90
C PRO A 34 3.30 -0.26 14.84
N PHE A 35 2.32 0.52 15.30
CA PHE A 35 0.92 0.17 15.28
C PHE A 35 0.36 0.22 13.86
N LEU A 36 0.46 1.37 13.18
CA LEU A 36 -0.14 1.56 11.86
C LEU A 36 0.46 0.65 10.79
N LEU A 37 1.79 0.48 10.75
CA LEU A 37 2.45 -0.38 9.75
C LEU A 37 2.09 -1.86 9.93
N SER A 38 1.83 -2.31 11.16
CA SER A 38 1.44 -3.69 11.44
C SER A 38 0.08 -4.05 10.83
N PHE A 39 -0.80 -3.06 10.65
CA PHE A 39 -2.10 -3.26 9.99
C PHE A 39 -2.05 -3.11 8.46
N GLN A 40 -0.90 -2.79 7.87
CA GLN A 40 -0.76 -2.66 6.41
C GLN A 40 -0.13 -3.92 5.82
N LEU A 41 -0.76 -4.52 4.80
CA LEU A 41 -0.37 -5.85 4.34
C LEU A 41 1.08 -5.93 3.85
N ALA A 42 1.51 -4.99 3.00
CA ALA A 42 2.88 -5.03 2.45
C ALA A 42 3.94 -4.76 3.53
N PRO A 43 3.84 -3.72 4.38
CA PRO A 43 4.77 -3.54 5.50
C PRO A 43 4.77 -4.70 6.51
N ALA A 44 3.61 -5.26 6.85
CA ALA A 44 3.52 -6.41 7.74
C ALA A 44 4.21 -7.64 7.14
N LEU A 45 3.95 -7.93 5.86
CA LEU A 45 4.60 -9.03 5.14
C LEU A 45 6.13 -8.84 5.07
N LEU A 46 6.58 -7.63 4.72
CA LEU A 46 8.01 -7.32 4.65
C LEU A 46 8.68 -7.45 6.01
N LYS A 47 8.05 -6.97 7.08
CA LYS A 47 8.56 -7.09 8.45
C LYS A 47 8.70 -8.55 8.88
N VAL A 48 7.72 -9.40 8.56
CA VAL A 48 7.78 -10.84 8.82
C VAL A 48 8.92 -11.52 8.05
N ILE A 49 9.13 -11.14 6.78
CA ILE A 49 10.21 -11.71 5.96
C ILE A 49 11.59 -11.26 6.45
N SER A 50 11.76 -9.99 6.84
CA SER A 50 13.06 -9.45 7.22
C SER A 50 13.44 -9.75 8.67
N ASN A 51 12.50 -9.62 9.60
CA ASN A 51 12.69 -9.78 11.04
C ASN A 51 11.42 -10.42 11.66
N PRO A 52 11.30 -11.76 11.63
CA PRO A 52 10.11 -12.45 12.09
C PRO A 52 9.93 -12.32 13.61
N GLY A 53 9.25 -11.25 14.04
CA GLY A 53 8.82 -11.05 15.43
C GLY A 53 7.39 -11.53 15.65
N PHE A 54 7.08 -12.02 16.86
CA PHE A 54 5.75 -12.51 17.23
C PHE A 54 4.62 -11.53 16.87
N LEU A 55 4.79 -10.24 17.19
CA LEU A 55 3.80 -9.20 16.90
C LEU A 55 3.55 -9.01 15.41
N ALA A 56 4.60 -9.09 14.58
CA ALA A 56 4.47 -8.92 13.12
C ALA A 56 3.72 -10.11 12.50
N ILE A 57 4.04 -11.32 12.95
CA ILE A 57 3.36 -12.55 12.52
C ILE A 57 1.89 -12.54 12.95
N ALA A 58 1.62 -12.20 14.21
CA ALA A 58 0.26 -12.10 14.73
C ALA A 58 -0.58 -11.07 13.94
N ALA A 59 -0.01 -9.91 13.63
CA ALA A 59 -0.70 -8.88 12.84
C ALA A 59 -0.98 -9.35 11.41
N LEU A 60 -0.03 -10.00 10.74
CA LEU A 60 -0.24 -10.57 9.40
C LEU A 60 -1.32 -11.65 9.42
N ILE A 61 -1.26 -12.60 10.35
CA ILE A 61 -2.28 -13.64 10.51
C ILE A 61 -3.65 -13.03 10.75
N PHE A 62 -3.75 -12.01 11.62
CA PHE A 62 -4.99 -11.29 11.87
C PHE A 62 -5.57 -10.67 10.58
N LEU A 63 -4.73 -10.03 9.75
CA LEU A 63 -5.15 -9.48 8.45
C LEU A 63 -5.61 -10.57 7.46
N LEU A 64 -4.97 -11.74 7.47
CA LEU A 64 -5.39 -12.86 6.63
C LEU A 64 -6.71 -13.46 7.11
N ILE A 65 -6.90 -13.63 8.43
CA ILE A 65 -8.13 -14.15 9.03
C ILE A 65 -9.30 -13.20 8.74
N ILE A 66 -9.15 -11.90 8.98
CA ILE A 66 -10.25 -10.95 8.70
C ILE A 66 -10.60 -10.94 7.20
N THR A 67 -9.61 -11.14 6.32
CA THR A 67 -9.84 -11.24 4.88
C THR A 67 -10.53 -12.56 4.50
N MET A 68 -10.20 -13.66 5.17
CA MET A 68 -10.85 -14.95 4.97
C MET A 68 -12.25 -14.98 5.58
N LEU A 69 -12.53 -14.21 6.63
CA LEU A 69 -13.88 -14.14 7.20
C LEU A 69 -14.77 -13.25 6.34
N PHE A 70 -14.35 -12.01 6.09
CA PHE A 70 -15.22 -10.98 5.52
C PHE A 70 -14.90 -10.61 4.05
N GLY A 71 -13.92 -11.27 3.42
CA GLY A 71 -13.46 -10.93 2.08
C GLY A 71 -12.52 -9.71 2.07
N ARG A 72 -12.49 -8.93 0.98
CA ARG A 72 -11.53 -7.80 0.83
C ARG A 72 -11.91 -6.52 1.58
N VAL A 73 -12.48 -6.67 2.78
CA VAL A 73 -12.92 -5.57 3.65
C VAL A 73 -11.76 -4.65 4.04
N TYR A 74 -10.53 -5.19 4.10
CA TYR A 74 -9.31 -4.41 4.30
C TYR A 74 -9.23 -3.18 3.37
N CYS A 75 -9.52 -3.35 2.08
CA CYS A 75 -9.44 -2.29 1.08
C CYS A 75 -10.44 -1.15 1.32
N SER A 76 -11.50 -1.35 2.10
CA SER A 76 -12.49 -0.31 2.41
C SER A 76 -12.45 0.22 3.84
N PHE A 77 -11.77 -0.46 4.77
CA PHE A 77 -11.69 -0.05 6.18
C PHE A 77 -10.29 0.40 6.60
N LEU A 78 -9.23 -0.31 6.18
CA LEU A 78 -7.87 -0.15 6.72
C LEU A 78 -6.88 0.47 5.72
N CYS A 79 -7.12 0.30 4.43
CA CYS A 79 -6.21 0.77 3.39
C CYS A 79 -6.32 2.29 3.19
N PRO A 80 -5.22 3.06 3.35
CA PRO A 80 -5.25 4.52 3.20
C PRO A 80 -5.51 4.94 1.73
N LEU A 81 -4.99 4.18 0.75
CA LEU A 81 -5.31 4.41 -0.67
C LEU A 81 -6.79 4.19 -0.96
N GLY A 82 -7.42 3.20 -0.31
CA GLY A 82 -8.85 2.94 -0.42
C GLY A 82 -9.70 4.10 0.09
N ALA A 83 -9.27 4.74 1.20
CA ALA A 83 -9.89 5.95 1.73
C ALA A 83 -9.72 7.13 0.75
N LEU A 84 -8.53 7.30 0.17
CA LEU A 84 -8.23 8.33 -0.81
C LEU A 84 -9.10 8.18 -2.08
N GLN A 85 -9.25 6.97 -2.61
CA GLN A 85 -10.15 6.70 -3.74
C GLN A 85 -11.62 6.96 -3.37
N ASP A 86 -12.04 6.61 -2.15
CA ASP A 86 -13.39 6.91 -1.69
C ASP A 86 -13.67 8.42 -1.62
N PHE A 87 -12.67 9.21 -1.25
CA PHE A 87 -12.74 10.67 -1.31
C PHE A 87 -12.89 11.16 -2.75
N PHE A 88 -12.08 10.66 -3.69
CA PHE A 88 -12.18 11.03 -5.11
C PHE A 88 -13.53 10.66 -5.73
N ILE A 89 -14.09 9.49 -5.43
CA ILE A 89 -15.41 9.07 -5.93
C ILE A 89 -16.53 9.93 -5.32
N ALA A 90 -16.36 10.40 -4.08
CA ALA A 90 -17.35 11.23 -3.40
C ALA A 90 -17.35 12.70 -3.88
N LEU A 91 -16.21 13.19 -4.40
CA LEU A 91 -16.02 14.59 -4.78
C LEU A 91 -16.97 15.06 -5.90
N PRO A 92 -17.12 14.37 -7.05
CA PRO A 92 -18.04 14.78 -8.12
C PRO A 92 -19.50 14.84 -7.66
N ARG A 93 -19.91 13.92 -6.79
CA ARG A 93 -21.29 13.87 -6.27
C ARG A 93 -21.66 15.12 -5.48
N LYS A 94 -20.69 15.73 -4.79
CA LYS A 94 -20.88 17.02 -4.10
C LYS A 94 -20.95 18.21 -5.05
N ILE A 95 -20.32 18.09 -6.22
CA ILE A 95 -20.27 19.12 -7.28
C ILE A 95 -21.44 18.97 -8.26
N GLY A 96 -22.38 18.05 -8.01
CA GLY A 96 -23.55 17.80 -8.87
C GLY A 96 -23.30 16.84 -10.04
N TRP A 97 -22.09 16.28 -10.16
CA TRP A 97 -21.75 15.29 -11.18
C TRP A 97 -22.16 13.89 -10.73
N GLN A 98 -23.20 13.35 -11.35
CA GLN A 98 -23.68 12.00 -11.05
C GLN A 98 -22.90 10.93 -11.81
N GLN A 99 -21.88 10.38 -11.14
CA GLN A 99 -21.15 9.24 -11.67
C GLN A 99 -21.90 7.94 -11.41
N LYS A 100 -22.40 7.35 -12.50
CA LYS A 100 -22.96 6.00 -12.54
C LYS A 100 -21.83 5.02 -12.83
N HIS A 101 -21.59 4.11 -11.90
CA HIS A 101 -20.71 2.97 -12.16
C HIS A 101 -21.47 1.94 -12.98
N SER A 102 -20.76 1.21 -13.82
CA SER A 102 -21.31 0.07 -14.53
C SER A 102 -20.45 -1.15 -14.27
N TYR A 103 -21.02 -2.32 -14.49
CA TYR A 103 -20.32 -3.59 -14.46
C TYR A 103 -19.10 -3.55 -15.38
N GLN A 104 -17.98 -4.03 -14.86
CA GLN A 104 -16.75 -4.16 -15.61
C GLN A 104 -16.35 -5.61 -15.67
N LYS A 105 -15.98 -6.07 -16.86
CA LYS A 105 -15.39 -7.39 -17.03
C LYS A 105 -14.07 -7.46 -16.25
N PRO A 106 -13.81 -8.56 -15.53
CA PRO A 106 -12.60 -8.70 -14.74
C PRO A 106 -11.35 -8.74 -15.63
N LEU A 107 -10.43 -7.80 -15.46
CA LEU A 107 -9.13 -7.76 -16.14
C LEU A 107 -8.14 -8.76 -15.51
N ASN A 108 -8.46 -10.06 -15.60
CA ASN A 108 -7.70 -11.12 -14.94
C ASN A 108 -6.26 -11.23 -15.46
N TRP A 109 -6.05 -11.04 -16.76
CA TRP A 109 -4.71 -11.07 -17.32
C TRP A 109 -3.84 -9.97 -16.71
N LEU A 110 -4.31 -8.72 -16.69
CA LEU A 110 -3.55 -7.59 -16.14
C LEU A 110 -3.25 -7.78 -14.64
N ARG A 111 -4.26 -8.15 -13.83
CA ARG A 111 -4.10 -8.27 -12.37
C ARG A 111 -3.09 -9.36 -11.98
N TYR A 112 -3.07 -10.48 -12.72
CA TYR A 112 -2.16 -11.59 -12.46
C TYR A 112 -0.77 -11.36 -13.07
N SER A 113 -0.67 -10.69 -14.21
CA SER A 113 0.61 -10.28 -14.79
C SER A 113 1.35 -9.32 -13.86
N ILE A 114 0.67 -8.31 -13.29
CA ILE A 114 1.31 -7.37 -12.35
C ILE A 114 1.72 -8.07 -11.05
N LEU A 115 0.89 -8.97 -10.51
CA LEU A 115 1.25 -9.76 -9.34
C LEU A 115 2.47 -10.64 -9.62
N ALA A 116 2.47 -11.39 -10.72
CA ALA A 116 3.58 -12.25 -11.12
C ALA A 116 4.87 -11.44 -11.31
N LEU A 117 4.79 -10.30 -12.00
CA LEU A 117 5.94 -9.41 -12.20
C LEU A 117 6.47 -8.88 -10.87
N THR A 118 5.59 -8.43 -9.96
CA THR A 118 5.98 -7.94 -8.63
C THR A 118 6.65 -9.04 -7.80
N THR A 119 6.12 -10.27 -7.85
CA THR A 119 6.71 -11.43 -7.16
C THR A 119 8.06 -11.80 -7.77
N VAL A 120 8.19 -11.84 -9.09
CA VAL A 120 9.47 -12.14 -9.76
C VAL A 120 10.52 -11.09 -9.43
N THR A 121 10.21 -9.79 -9.50
CA THR A 121 11.18 -8.76 -9.13
C THR A 121 11.61 -8.86 -7.66
N ALA A 122 10.65 -9.15 -6.76
CA ALA A 122 10.95 -9.35 -5.35
C ALA A 122 11.85 -10.59 -5.13
N LEU A 123 11.56 -11.69 -5.81
CA LEU A 123 12.39 -12.89 -5.80
C LEU A 123 13.78 -12.67 -6.40
N LEU A 124 13.95 -11.72 -7.33
CA LEU A 124 15.26 -11.30 -7.85
C LEU A 124 15.98 -10.31 -6.92
N GLY A 125 15.38 -9.98 -5.77
CA GLY A 125 15.97 -9.11 -4.75
C GLY A 125 15.72 -7.63 -4.97
N SER A 126 14.80 -7.25 -5.89
CA SER A 126 14.37 -5.87 -6.13
C SER A 126 12.93 -5.65 -5.70
N LEU A 127 12.71 -4.71 -4.77
CA LEU A 127 11.37 -4.37 -4.30
C LEU A 127 10.74 -3.19 -5.03
N ILE A 128 11.34 -2.70 -6.13
CA ILE A 128 10.90 -1.48 -6.81
C ILE A 128 9.41 -1.51 -7.13
N LEU A 129 8.94 -2.59 -7.79
CA LEU A 129 7.53 -2.71 -8.16
C LEU A 129 6.63 -2.77 -6.92
N LEU A 130 7.05 -3.46 -5.87
CA LEU A 130 6.29 -3.52 -4.64
C LEU A 130 6.17 -2.13 -4.02
N ILE A 131 7.27 -1.38 -3.86
CA ILE A 131 7.25 -0.04 -3.25
C ILE A 131 6.52 0.97 -4.18
N LEU A 132 6.54 0.77 -5.49
CA LEU A 132 5.87 1.62 -6.47
C LEU A 132 4.35 1.41 -6.49
N LEU A 133 3.89 0.16 -6.45
CA LEU A 133 2.49 -0.22 -6.63
C LEU A 133 1.74 -0.45 -5.30
N ASP A 134 2.45 -0.65 -4.19
CA ASP A 134 1.87 -0.86 -2.87
C ASP A 134 1.03 0.36 -2.44
N PRO A 135 -0.25 0.15 -2.06
CA PRO A 135 -1.12 1.25 -1.65
C PRO A 135 -0.61 2.04 -0.45
N TYR A 136 0.11 1.40 0.48
CA TYR A 136 0.70 2.11 1.63
C TYR A 136 1.80 3.06 1.16
N SER A 137 2.81 2.52 0.47
CA SER A 137 3.97 3.28 -0.03
C SER A 137 3.54 4.41 -0.97
N LEU A 138 2.58 4.13 -1.85
CA LEU A 138 2.04 5.12 -2.79
C LEU A 138 1.32 6.27 -2.08
N THR A 139 0.51 5.97 -1.06
CA THR A 139 -0.18 7.02 -0.28
C THR A 139 0.81 7.83 0.54
N GLY A 140 1.82 7.19 1.14
CA GLY A 140 2.88 7.87 1.87
C GLY A 140 3.64 8.87 0.98
N ARG A 141 4.02 8.47 -0.24
CA ARG A 141 4.66 9.37 -1.22
C ARG A 141 3.77 10.54 -1.62
N ILE A 142 2.48 10.30 -1.85
CA ILE A 142 1.51 11.37 -2.16
C ILE A 142 1.49 12.38 -1.01
N ILE A 143 1.44 11.92 0.24
CA ILE A 143 1.41 12.81 1.41
C ILE A 143 2.75 13.55 1.55
N SER A 144 3.88 12.85 1.60
CA SER A 144 5.19 13.48 1.81
C SER A 144 5.65 14.38 0.66
N HIS A 145 5.34 14.05 -0.60
CA HIS A 145 5.81 14.85 -1.74
C HIS A 145 4.85 15.98 -2.11
N LEU A 146 3.54 15.86 -1.84
CA LEU A 146 2.54 16.84 -2.29
C LEU A 146 1.85 17.58 -1.13
N VAL A 147 1.51 16.88 -0.05
CA VAL A 147 0.73 17.46 1.07
C VAL A 147 1.64 18.11 2.11
N GLU A 148 2.74 17.45 2.47
CA GLU A 148 3.69 17.93 3.47
C GLU A 148 4.30 19.30 3.10
N PRO A 149 4.75 19.57 1.85
CA PRO A 149 5.31 20.88 1.52
C PRO A 149 4.31 22.02 1.67
N VAL A 150 3.06 21.81 1.24
CA VAL A 150 1.97 22.77 1.40
C VAL A 150 1.65 22.98 2.88
N PHE A 151 1.62 21.91 3.66
CA PHE A 151 1.36 21.96 5.09
C PHE A 151 2.45 22.72 5.85
N VAL A 152 3.73 22.43 5.58
CA VAL A 152 4.87 23.11 6.20
C VAL A 152 4.93 24.58 5.77
N TRP A 153 4.71 24.89 4.49
CA TRP A 153 4.63 26.27 4.01
C TRP A 153 3.54 27.05 4.75
N THR A 154 2.35 26.47 4.88
CA THR A 154 1.22 27.08 5.59
C THR A 154 1.52 27.26 7.09
N TYR A 155 2.09 26.23 7.73
CA TYR A 155 2.50 26.28 9.14
C TYR A 155 3.52 27.39 9.39
N ASN A 156 4.58 27.47 8.57
CA ASN A 156 5.62 28.48 8.66
C ASN A 156 5.08 29.90 8.44
N LYS A 157 4.07 30.08 7.57
CA LYS A 157 3.36 31.36 7.40
C LYS A 157 2.52 31.72 8.62
N ILE A 158 1.81 30.76 9.20
CA ILE A 158 0.97 30.98 10.40
C ILE A 158 1.83 31.37 11.60
N ILE A 159 2.95 30.68 11.85
CA ILE A 159 3.84 30.98 13.00
C ILE A 159 4.68 32.26 12.80
N ALA A 160 4.78 32.76 11.56
CA ALA A 160 5.40 34.06 11.31
C ALA A 160 4.55 35.23 11.85
N LEU A 161 3.24 35.04 12.05
CA LEU A 161 2.35 36.06 12.59
C LEU A 161 2.52 36.28 14.12
N PRO A 162 2.56 35.22 14.98
CA PRO A 162 2.86 35.34 16.41
C PRO A 162 4.29 35.80 16.77
N LYS A 163 5.24 35.80 15.81
CA LYS A 163 6.56 36.43 16.02
C LYS A 163 6.45 37.90 16.41
N LEU A 164 5.40 38.61 15.95
CA LEU A 164 5.13 39.98 16.38
C LEU A 164 4.79 40.10 17.88
N PHE A 165 4.34 39.01 18.52
CA PHE A 165 3.93 38.96 19.92
C PHE A 165 4.96 38.26 20.83
N HIS A 166 6.21 38.10 20.38
CA HIS A 166 7.29 37.44 21.11
C HIS A 166 7.03 35.97 21.50
N ILE A 167 6.11 35.27 20.83
CA ILE A 167 5.87 33.84 21.01
C ILE A 167 6.64 33.08 19.91
N TYR A 168 7.67 32.35 20.31
CA TYR A 168 8.52 31.59 19.39
C TYR A 168 8.03 30.16 19.22
N PHE A 169 7.54 29.84 18.01
CA PHE A 169 7.35 28.46 17.56
C PHE A 169 8.45 28.07 16.57
N PHE A 170 8.86 26.80 16.58
CA PHE A 170 9.93 26.27 15.73
C PHE A 170 9.49 26.19 14.26
N PHE A 171 10.30 26.68 13.33
CA PHE A 171 10.08 26.48 11.89
C PHE A 171 10.29 25.03 11.54
N LYS A 172 9.46 24.52 10.61
CA LYS A 172 9.64 23.19 10.04
C LYS A 172 10.29 23.29 8.67
N GLU A 173 11.20 22.38 8.37
CA GLU A 173 11.80 22.25 7.05
C GLU A 173 11.23 21.02 6.31
N THR A 174 10.98 21.20 5.00
CA THR A 174 10.51 20.14 4.11
C THR A 174 11.67 19.30 3.61
N ALA A 175 11.45 18.02 3.32
CA ALA A 175 12.48 17.22 2.66
C ALA A 175 12.71 17.76 1.25
N TYR A 176 13.97 17.81 0.81
CA TYR A 176 14.25 18.02 -0.60
C TYR A 176 13.75 16.80 -1.38
N VAL A 177 12.78 17.01 -2.26
CA VAL A 177 12.27 16.00 -3.19
C VAL A 177 12.72 16.40 -4.59
N PRO A 178 13.50 15.56 -5.31
CA PRO A 178 13.93 15.90 -6.65
C PRO A 178 12.71 15.99 -7.58
N LEU A 179 12.80 16.90 -8.55
CA LEU A 179 11.68 17.22 -9.46
C LEU A 179 11.16 15.97 -10.19
N SER A 180 12.03 15.02 -10.54
CA SER A 180 11.65 13.75 -11.19
C SER A 180 10.71 12.91 -10.31
N LEU A 181 11.01 12.78 -9.01
CA LEU A 181 10.18 12.02 -8.08
C LEU A 181 8.86 12.72 -7.76
N PHE A 182 8.88 14.05 -7.70
CA PHE A 182 7.66 14.85 -7.57
C PHE A 182 6.74 14.64 -8.77
N LEU A 183 7.26 14.78 -9.99
CA LEU A 183 6.50 14.57 -11.24
C LEU A 183 5.97 13.14 -11.36
N LEU A 184 6.78 12.14 -10.99
CA LEU A 184 6.34 10.74 -10.97
C LEU A 184 5.17 10.55 -9.99
N THR A 185 5.28 11.09 -8.78
CA THR A 185 4.23 10.98 -7.75
C THR A 185 2.95 11.70 -8.19
N LEU A 186 3.09 12.87 -8.80
CA LEU A 186 1.98 13.62 -9.37
C LEU A 186 1.29 12.85 -10.50
N ALA A 187 2.07 12.22 -11.40
CA ALA A 187 1.52 11.38 -12.47
C ALA A 187 0.72 10.19 -11.91
N PHE A 188 1.23 9.49 -10.89
CA PHE A 188 0.48 8.43 -10.22
C PHE A 188 -0.80 8.94 -9.55
N LEU A 189 -0.75 10.09 -8.86
CA LEU A 189 -1.93 10.69 -8.25
C LEU A 189 -2.99 11.02 -9.31
N LEU A 190 -2.59 11.65 -10.41
CA LEU A 190 -3.50 12.00 -11.52
C LEU A 190 -4.08 10.76 -12.19
N LEU A 191 -3.28 9.69 -12.37
CA LEU A 191 -3.76 8.41 -12.89
C LEU A 191 -4.79 7.78 -11.95
N ILE A 192 -4.51 7.74 -10.65
CA ILE A 192 -5.45 7.19 -9.65
C ILE A 192 -6.73 8.01 -9.60
N LEU A 193 -6.62 9.35 -9.62
CA LEU A 193 -7.76 10.25 -9.67
C LEU A 193 -8.61 9.99 -10.91
N PHE A 194 -7.99 9.99 -12.09
CA PHE A 194 -8.67 9.72 -13.36
C PHE A 194 -9.40 8.36 -13.35
N MET A 195 -8.70 7.29 -12.99
CA MET A 195 -9.29 5.96 -12.88
C MET A 195 -10.42 5.91 -11.85
N SER A 196 -10.27 6.64 -10.74
CA SER A 196 -11.24 6.63 -9.66
C SER A 196 -12.52 7.37 -10.01
N LEU A 197 -12.39 8.48 -10.72
CA LEU A 197 -13.50 9.23 -11.28
C LEU A 197 -14.19 8.46 -12.41
N ARG A 198 -13.47 7.73 -13.27
CA ARG A 198 -14.13 7.08 -14.41
C ARG A 198 -14.72 5.71 -14.08
N TRP A 199 -14.06 4.96 -13.20
CA TRP A 199 -14.30 3.53 -12.96
C TRP A 199 -14.25 3.14 -11.48
N GLY A 200 -14.26 4.09 -10.55
CA GLY A 200 -14.37 3.83 -9.11
C GLY A 200 -13.07 3.32 -8.47
N ARG A 201 -12.95 2.03 -8.21
CA ARG A 201 -11.79 1.41 -7.52
C ARG A 201 -10.97 0.51 -8.45
N LEU A 202 -10.88 0.88 -9.72
CA LEU A 202 -10.16 0.11 -10.75
C LEU A 202 -8.69 -0.16 -10.38
N TYR A 203 -7.97 0.81 -9.79
CA TYR A 203 -6.59 0.61 -9.32
C TYR A 203 -6.48 -0.55 -8.31
N CYS A 204 -7.30 -0.54 -7.25
CA CYS A 204 -7.30 -1.59 -6.24
C CYS A 204 -7.75 -2.96 -6.78
N ASN A 205 -8.47 -2.97 -7.91
CA ASN A 205 -9.04 -4.17 -8.49
C ASN A 205 -8.12 -4.85 -9.52
N SER A 206 -7.37 -4.04 -10.29
CA SER A 206 -6.65 -4.52 -11.47
C SER A 206 -5.16 -4.22 -11.49
N ILE A 207 -4.69 -3.23 -10.72
CA ILE A 207 -3.27 -2.80 -10.72
C ILE A 207 -2.58 -3.15 -9.41
N CYS A 208 -3.26 -2.97 -8.28
CA CYS A 208 -2.69 -3.15 -6.95
C CYS A 208 -2.34 -4.63 -6.66
N PRO A 209 -1.06 -5.00 -6.47
CA PRO A 209 -0.66 -6.37 -6.19
C PRO A 209 -1.23 -6.87 -4.86
N VAL A 210 -1.30 -5.99 -3.85
CA VAL A 210 -1.95 -6.27 -2.55
C VAL A 210 -3.43 -6.60 -2.72
N GLY A 211 -4.15 -5.84 -3.57
CA GLY A 211 -5.55 -6.09 -3.88
C GLY A 211 -5.78 -7.44 -4.57
N THR A 212 -4.87 -7.86 -5.45
CA THR A 212 -4.88 -9.17 -6.08
C THR A 212 -4.65 -10.29 -5.07
N ILE A 213 -3.68 -10.15 -4.15
CA ILE A 213 -3.38 -11.15 -3.10
C ILE A 213 -4.56 -11.36 -2.16
N LEU A 214 -5.05 -10.27 -1.53
CA LEU A 214 -6.27 -10.29 -0.69
C LEU A 214 -7.45 -10.88 -1.43
N GLY A 215 -7.35 -10.79 -2.74
CA GLY A 215 -8.34 -11.22 -3.65
C GLY A 215 -8.42 -12.65 -4.06
N LEU A 216 -7.28 -13.31 -4.10
CA LEU A 216 -7.18 -14.75 -4.17
C LEU A 216 -7.71 -15.36 -2.87
N ILE A 217 -7.41 -14.71 -1.73
CA ILE A 217 -7.89 -15.12 -0.40
C ILE A 217 -9.41 -14.94 -0.30
N SER A 218 -9.96 -13.81 -0.77
CA SER A 218 -11.39 -13.52 -0.66
C SER A 218 -12.29 -14.48 -1.44
N ARG A 219 -11.75 -15.26 -2.39
CA ARG A 219 -12.49 -16.34 -3.06
C ARG A 219 -13.01 -17.38 -2.06
N PHE A 220 -12.24 -17.63 -1.00
CA PHE A 220 -12.54 -18.58 0.05
C PHE A 220 -13.22 -17.92 1.27
N SER A 221 -13.75 -16.70 1.11
CA SER A 221 -14.32 -15.99 2.26
C SER A 221 -15.55 -16.68 2.82
N PHE A 222 -15.70 -16.67 4.15
CA PHE A 222 -16.85 -17.28 4.82
C PHE A 222 -18.12 -16.46 4.60
N PHE A 223 -18.05 -15.14 4.74
CA PHE A 223 -19.17 -14.25 4.43
C PHE A 223 -19.08 -13.73 2.99
N LYS A 224 -20.20 -13.81 2.26
CA LYS A 224 -20.31 -13.34 0.87
C LYS A 224 -21.61 -12.58 0.67
N PHE A 225 -21.59 -11.67 -0.31
CA PHE A 225 -22.79 -11.03 -0.81
C PHE A 225 -23.46 -11.94 -1.82
N ASP A 226 -24.77 -12.11 -1.66
CA ASP A 226 -25.62 -12.93 -2.52
C ASP A 226 -26.87 -12.12 -2.88
N ILE A 227 -27.33 -12.26 -4.13
CA ILE A 227 -28.55 -11.61 -4.61
C ILE A 227 -29.62 -12.68 -4.65
N ASP A 228 -30.68 -12.49 -3.87
CA ASP A 228 -31.85 -13.35 -3.92
C ASP A 228 -32.61 -13.09 -5.23
N GLU A 229 -32.67 -14.10 -6.10
CA GLU A 229 -33.30 -14.01 -7.41
C GLU A 229 -34.81 -13.75 -7.32
N THR A 230 -35.46 -14.22 -6.25
CA THR A 230 -36.91 -14.08 -6.05
C THR A 230 -37.31 -12.68 -5.59
N SER A 231 -36.48 -12.06 -4.76
CA SER A 231 -36.71 -10.74 -4.19
C SER A 231 -36.18 -9.59 -5.06
N CYS A 232 -35.45 -9.88 -6.15
CA CYS A 232 -34.78 -8.89 -6.98
C CYS A 232 -35.67 -8.39 -8.13
N SER A 233 -35.93 -7.07 -8.16
CA SER A 233 -36.68 -6.37 -9.21
C SER A 233 -35.83 -5.87 -10.40
N GLU A 234 -34.57 -6.29 -10.52
CA GLU A 234 -33.68 -5.94 -11.66
C GLU A 234 -33.48 -4.42 -11.90
N CYS A 235 -33.73 -3.60 -10.88
CA CYS A 235 -33.66 -2.13 -10.96
C CYS A 235 -32.24 -1.55 -11.21
N SER A 236 -31.19 -2.37 -11.21
CA SER A 236 -29.77 -1.99 -11.41
C SER A 236 -29.20 -0.93 -10.43
N SER A 237 -29.93 -0.56 -9.37
CA SER A 237 -29.45 0.39 -8.35
C SER A 237 -28.12 -0.04 -7.72
N CYS A 238 -27.98 -1.33 -7.41
CA CYS A 238 -26.78 -1.89 -6.80
C CYS A 238 -25.52 -1.77 -7.69
N GLU A 239 -25.67 -1.86 -9.01
CA GLU A 239 -24.59 -1.69 -9.99
C GLU A 239 -24.07 -0.25 -9.96
N THR A 240 -24.97 0.74 -10.00
CA THR A 240 -24.61 2.17 -10.08
C THR A 240 -23.80 2.66 -8.87
N VAL A 241 -24.03 2.07 -7.69
CA VAL A 241 -23.32 2.40 -6.45
C VAL A 241 -22.08 1.54 -6.20
N CYS A 242 -21.86 0.50 -7.00
CA CYS A 242 -20.76 -0.44 -6.83
C CYS A 242 -19.44 0.19 -7.28
N LYS A 243 -18.69 0.70 -6.30
CA LYS A 243 -17.36 1.30 -6.52
C LYS A 243 -16.35 0.35 -7.19
N ALA A 244 -16.54 -0.97 -7.07
CA ALA A 244 -15.64 -1.97 -7.62
C ALA A 244 -16.06 -2.50 -9.01
N GLY A 245 -17.24 -2.11 -9.52
CA GLY A 245 -17.77 -2.59 -10.81
C GLY A 245 -17.91 -4.12 -10.90
N CYS A 246 -18.21 -4.78 -9.78
CA CYS A 246 -18.16 -6.23 -9.64
C CYS A 246 -19.54 -6.92 -9.53
N ILE A 247 -20.62 -6.17 -9.69
CA ILE A 247 -21.99 -6.69 -9.67
C ILE A 247 -22.45 -6.78 -11.10
N ASP A 248 -22.79 -7.98 -11.54
CA ASP A 248 -23.37 -8.27 -12.84
C ASP A 248 -24.90 -8.34 -12.67
N PRO A 249 -25.66 -7.34 -13.15
CA PRO A 249 -27.11 -7.30 -12.98
C PRO A 249 -27.83 -8.37 -13.82
N GLU A 250 -27.30 -8.70 -15.01
CA GLU A 250 -27.91 -9.67 -15.93
C GLU A 250 -27.85 -11.08 -15.34
N ASN A 251 -26.69 -11.44 -14.79
CA ASN A 251 -26.47 -12.77 -14.22
C ASN A 251 -26.77 -12.85 -12.71
N LYS A 252 -27.26 -11.76 -12.10
CA LYS A 252 -27.53 -11.63 -10.64
C LYS A 252 -26.35 -12.09 -9.77
N LYS A 253 -25.11 -11.86 -10.23
CA LYS A 253 -23.89 -12.39 -9.59
C LYS A 253 -22.98 -11.29 -9.10
N ILE A 254 -22.37 -11.52 -7.94
CA ILE A 254 -21.38 -10.63 -7.35
C ILE A 254 -20.03 -11.32 -7.33
N ASP A 255 -19.03 -10.73 -8.01
CA ASP A 255 -17.68 -11.25 -7.98
C ASP A 255 -17.00 -10.94 -6.64
N SER A 256 -17.00 -11.93 -5.74
CA SER A 256 -16.29 -11.89 -4.44
C SER A 256 -14.78 -11.69 -4.59
N THR A 257 -14.21 -11.99 -5.76
CA THR A 257 -12.82 -11.69 -6.12
C THR A 257 -12.66 -10.29 -6.71
N ARG A 258 -13.58 -9.36 -6.47
CA ARG A 258 -13.37 -7.93 -6.76
C ARG A 258 -14.10 -7.05 -5.75
N CYS A 259 -15.15 -7.58 -5.13
CA CYS A 259 -15.89 -6.89 -4.08
C CYS A 259 -14.97 -6.47 -2.92
N VAL A 260 -14.98 -5.17 -2.62
CA VAL A 260 -14.22 -4.55 -1.51
C VAL A 260 -14.99 -4.52 -0.19
N GLY A 261 -16.16 -5.15 -0.11
CA GLY A 261 -16.94 -5.21 1.13
C GLY A 261 -17.44 -3.84 1.62
N CYS A 262 -17.83 -2.95 0.71
CA CYS A 262 -18.23 -1.59 1.10
C CYS A 262 -19.67 -1.47 1.61
N PHE A 263 -20.54 -2.47 1.41
CA PHE A 263 -21.96 -2.45 1.81
C PHE A 263 -22.85 -1.37 1.15
N ASN A 264 -22.36 -0.67 0.12
CA ASN A 264 -23.17 0.33 -0.59
C ASN A 264 -24.39 -0.29 -1.29
N CYS A 265 -24.21 -1.49 -1.87
CA CYS A 265 -25.27 -2.20 -2.60
C CYS A 265 -26.46 -2.54 -1.69
N ILE A 266 -26.21 -3.02 -0.47
CA ILE A 266 -27.27 -3.29 0.52
C ILE A 266 -27.98 -1.98 0.91
N ALA A 267 -27.24 -0.88 1.03
CA ALA A 267 -27.83 0.39 1.43
C ALA A 267 -28.65 1.08 0.33
N SER A 268 -28.39 0.79 -0.95
CA SER A 268 -29.09 1.41 -2.09
C SER A 268 -30.21 0.55 -2.67
N CYS A 269 -30.30 -0.72 -2.28
CA CYS A 269 -31.29 -1.62 -2.82
C CYS A 269 -32.70 -1.20 -2.33
N PRO A 270 -33.67 -0.95 -3.24
CA PRO A 270 -35.03 -0.58 -2.86
C PRO A 270 -35.81 -1.75 -2.24
N GLN A 271 -35.38 -2.97 -2.54
CA GLN A 271 -35.90 -4.21 -1.96
C GLN A 271 -34.79 -4.91 -1.16
N PRO A 272 -35.10 -5.69 -0.11
CA PRO A 272 -34.10 -6.40 0.68
C PRO A 272 -33.56 -7.66 -0.04
N ALA A 273 -33.17 -7.53 -1.31
CA ALA A 273 -32.71 -8.64 -2.14
C ALA A 273 -31.23 -9.01 -1.95
N ILE A 274 -30.40 -8.08 -1.45
CA ILE A 274 -28.96 -8.31 -1.30
C ILE A 274 -28.66 -8.68 0.15
N ASN A 275 -28.19 -9.91 0.34
CA ASN A 275 -27.90 -10.48 1.65
C ASN A 275 -26.40 -10.67 1.84
N TYR A 276 -25.91 -10.40 3.06
CA TYR A 276 -24.54 -10.73 3.48
C TYR A 276 -24.60 -11.90 4.45
N LYS A 277 -24.44 -13.11 3.92
CA LYS A 277 -24.67 -14.36 4.65
C LYS A 277 -23.40 -15.21 4.71
N PRO A 278 -23.23 -16.02 5.77
CA PRO A 278 -22.21 -17.04 5.78
C PRO A 278 -22.53 -18.08 4.71
N VAL A 279 -21.53 -18.44 3.92
CA VAL A 279 -21.62 -19.53 2.95
C VAL A 279 -20.94 -20.71 3.60
N LEU A 280 -21.71 -21.71 4.02
CA LEU A 280 -21.12 -23.01 4.35
C LEU A 280 -20.36 -23.47 3.10
N PHE A 281 -19.12 -23.92 3.29
CA PHE A 281 -18.32 -24.51 2.24
C PHE A 281 -19.13 -25.63 1.58
N SER A 282 -19.79 -25.32 0.46
CA SER A 282 -20.31 -26.34 -0.42
C SER A 282 -19.08 -27.07 -0.93
N THR A 283 -18.94 -28.33 -0.55
CA THR A 283 -17.97 -29.28 -1.07
C THR A 283 -18.28 -29.59 -2.53
N THR A 284 -18.33 -28.55 -3.39
CA THR A 284 -18.15 -28.74 -4.81
C THR A 284 -16.71 -29.23 -4.97
N ARG A 285 -16.54 -30.56 -5.06
CA ARG A 285 -15.27 -31.18 -5.39
C ARG A 285 -14.83 -30.57 -6.71
N ILE A 286 -13.87 -29.64 -6.67
CA ILE A 286 -13.15 -29.25 -7.87
C ILE A 286 -12.41 -30.52 -8.29
N THR A 287 -12.93 -31.21 -9.31
CA THR A 287 -12.29 -32.38 -9.91
C THR A 287 -11.07 -31.91 -10.69
N TRP A 288 -9.99 -31.64 -9.96
CA TRP A 288 -8.68 -31.44 -10.56
C TRP A 288 -8.26 -32.75 -11.20
N SER A 289 -8.13 -32.78 -12.53
CA SER A 289 -7.50 -33.93 -13.17
C SER A 289 -6.07 -34.08 -12.64
N PRO A 290 -5.64 -35.31 -12.27
CA PRO A 290 -4.29 -35.56 -11.75
C PRO A 290 -3.20 -34.97 -12.65
N GLN A 291 -3.42 -35.01 -13.97
CA GLN A 291 -2.51 -34.49 -14.99
C GLN A 291 -2.40 -32.95 -14.94
N ARG A 292 -3.52 -32.20 -14.82
CA ARG A 292 -3.46 -30.74 -14.70
C ARG A 292 -2.83 -30.30 -13.39
N ARG A 293 -3.10 -31.02 -12.30
CA ARG A 293 -2.48 -30.77 -10.99
C ARG A 293 -0.98 -31.00 -11.03
N GLY A 294 -0.55 -32.13 -11.59
CA GLY A 294 0.87 -32.46 -11.78
C GLY A 294 1.58 -31.44 -12.67
N PHE A 295 0.93 -31.00 -13.76
CA PHE A 295 1.47 -29.96 -14.63
C PHE A 295 1.64 -28.62 -13.93
N ILE A 296 0.63 -28.12 -13.19
CA ILE A 296 0.71 -26.83 -12.50
C ILE A 296 1.70 -26.86 -11.35
N ILE A 297 1.69 -27.91 -10.52
CA ILE A 297 2.63 -28.03 -9.40
C ILE A 297 4.05 -28.22 -9.94
N GLY A 298 4.22 -29.06 -10.95
CA GLY A 298 5.51 -29.30 -11.60
C GLY A 298 6.07 -28.06 -12.28
N SER A 299 5.25 -27.29 -13.01
CA SER A 299 5.68 -26.04 -13.64
C SER A 299 5.96 -24.94 -12.62
N ALA A 300 5.15 -24.79 -11.56
CA ALA A 300 5.43 -23.87 -10.47
C ALA A 300 6.72 -24.23 -9.72
N ALA A 301 6.95 -25.51 -9.45
CA ALA A 301 8.17 -26.01 -8.82
C ALA A 301 9.39 -25.82 -9.73
N ALA A 302 9.27 -26.09 -11.02
CA ALA A 302 10.36 -25.90 -11.99
C ALA A 302 10.73 -24.41 -12.13
N VAL A 303 9.73 -23.52 -12.24
CA VAL A 303 9.96 -22.07 -12.27
C VAL A 303 10.59 -21.60 -10.96
N GLY A 304 10.08 -22.08 -9.81
CA GLY A 304 10.65 -21.79 -8.50
C GLY A 304 12.10 -22.25 -8.37
N ALA A 305 12.41 -23.46 -8.84
CA ALA A 305 13.76 -24.03 -8.82
C ALA A 305 14.72 -23.27 -9.76
N VAL A 306 14.28 -22.87 -10.96
CA VAL A 306 15.07 -22.05 -11.88
C VAL A 306 15.32 -20.67 -11.28
N LEU A 307 14.30 -20.00 -10.75
CA LEU A 307 14.47 -18.69 -10.11
C LEU A 307 15.40 -18.77 -8.89
N PHE A 308 15.33 -19.85 -8.11
CA PHE A 308 16.21 -20.06 -6.96
C PHE A 308 17.65 -20.38 -7.39
N ALA A 309 17.84 -21.34 -8.30
CA ALA A 309 19.15 -21.78 -8.77
C ALA A 309 19.90 -20.68 -9.53
N PHE A 310 19.17 -19.86 -10.29
CA PHE A 310 19.75 -18.75 -11.04
C PHE A 310 19.60 -17.41 -10.33
N HIS A 311 19.09 -17.35 -9.09
CA HIS A 311 18.91 -16.10 -8.35
C HIS A 311 20.22 -15.29 -8.32
N ASN A 312 21.32 -15.92 -7.91
CA ASN A 312 22.62 -15.26 -7.81
C ASN A 312 23.22 -14.88 -9.18
N ARG A 313 23.00 -15.69 -10.24
CA ARG A 313 23.51 -15.41 -11.59
C ARG A 313 22.72 -14.31 -12.29
N ILE A 314 21.39 -14.31 -12.19
CA ILE A 314 20.54 -13.25 -12.72
C ILE A 314 20.82 -11.96 -11.97
N ARG A 315 20.95 -12.02 -10.64
CA ARG A 315 21.32 -10.86 -9.82
C ARG A 315 22.70 -10.31 -10.19
N ALA A 316 23.68 -11.17 -10.47
CA ALA A 316 24.99 -10.75 -10.97
C ALA A 316 24.91 -10.14 -12.38
N ALA A 317 24.09 -10.69 -13.28
CA ALA A 317 23.89 -10.17 -14.63
C ALA A 317 23.11 -8.83 -14.67
N VAL A 318 22.18 -8.64 -13.73
CA VAL A 318 21.49 -7.35 -13.53
C VAL A 318 22.43 -6.35 -12.85
N ALA A 319 23.27 -6.78 -11.92
CA ALA A 319 24.27 -5.93 -11.29
C ALA A 319 25.38 -5.50 -12.27
N SER A 320 25.75 -6.34 -13.24
CA SER A 320 26.80 -6.05 -14.22
C SER A 320 26.38 -5.10 -15.35
N THR A 321 25.09 -4.76 -15.46
CA THR A 321 24.58 -3.76 -16.43
C THR A 321 24.46 -2.36 -15.82
N LEU A 322 24.88 -2.16 -14.57
CA LEU A 322 24.78 -0.87 -13.87
C LEU A 322 26.13 -0.14 -13.89
N PRO A 323 26.20 1.13 -14.32
CA PRO A 323 27.40 1.93 -14.15
C PRO A 323 27.69 2.13 -12.66
N TYR A 324 28.85 1.63 -12.24
CA TYR A 324 29.45 1.90 -10.95
C TYR A 324 29.67 3.42 -10.79
N GLN A 325 29.04 4.06 -9.82
CA GLN A 325 29.47 5.38 -9.36
C GLN A 325 29.25 5.54 -7.84
N LYS A 326 30.39 5.70 -7.14
CA LYS A 326 30.63 5.96 -5.70
C LYS A 326 30.01 4.95 -4.72
N GLN A 327 30.86 4.43 -3.82
CA GLN A 327 30.38 3.74 -2.62
C GLN A 327 29.55 4.73 -1.80
N PRO A 328 28.26 4.46 -1.55
CA PRO A 328 27.42 5.36 -0.78
C PRO A 328 27.88 5.38 0.67
N VAL A 329 27.90 6.57 1.26
CA VAL A 329 28.11 6.73 2.70
C VAL A 329 26.87 6.17 3.41
N THR A 330 27.07 5.29 4.40
CA THR A 330 25.99 4.66 5.15
C THR A 330 25.97 5.16 6.60
N PRO A 331 24.80 5.18 7.26
CA PRO A 331 24.69 5.57 8.67
C PRO A 331 25.44 4.59 9.58
N PRO A 332 25.93 5.07 10.75
CA PRO A 332 26.49 4.19 11.77
C PRO A 332 25.46 3.14 12.20
N GLY A 333 25.90 1.89 12.34
CA GLY A 333 25.03 0.74 12.61
C GLY A 333 24.42 0.09 11.36
N SER A 334 24.79 0.52 10.15
CA SER A 334 24.46 -0.20 8.92
C SER A 334 25.21 -1.53 8.86
N VAL A 335 24.50 -2.65 8.79
CA VAL A 335 25.11 -4.00 8.86
C VAL A 335 25.89 -4.33 7.58
N GLU A 336 25.29 -4.09 6.41
CA GLU A 336 25.92 -4.34 5.11
C GLU A 336 25.35 -3.37 4.07
N LEU A 337 26.23 -2.84 3.19
CA LEU A 337 25.87 -1.88 2.13
C LEU A 337 24.70 -2.37 1.26
N LYS A 338 24.66 -3.68 0.97
CA LYS A 338 23.62 -4.34 0.18
C LYS A 338 22.27 -4.45 0.90
N ARG A 339 22.28 -4.48 2.24
CA ARG A 339 21.08 -4.58 3.07
C ARG A 339 20.49 -3.19 3.36
N PHE A 340 21.37 -2.19 3.47
CA PHE A 340 21.02 -0.79 3.67
C PHE A 340 20.17 -0.20 2.53
N THR A 341 20.54 -0.48 1.28
CA THR A 341 19.90 0.10 0.10
C THR A 341 18.46 -0.34 -0.11
N GLN A 342 17.92 -1.31 0.63
CA GLN A 342 16.65 -1.91 0.24
C GLN A 342 15.41 -1.23 0.84
N LEU A 343 15.39 -0.68 2.07
CA LEU A 343 14.12 -0.27 2.72
C LEU A 343 14.14 0.76 3.87
N CYS A 344 15.24 1.41 4.25
CA CYS A 344 15.21 2.39 5.36
C CYS A 344 14.99 3.83 4.87
N SER A 345 13.77 4.38 4.96
CA SER A 345 13.46 5.77 4.56
C SER A 345 13.07 6.70 5.71
N ALA A 346 13.08 6.23 6.95
CA ALA A 346 12.66 7.00 8.12
C ALA A 346 13.84 7.82 8.69
N CYS A 347 14.14 8.97 8.10
CA CYS A 347 15.09 9.93 8.65
C CYS A 347 14.41 11.28 8.88
N PRO A 348 14.32 11.74 10.13
CA PRO A 348 13.68 13.01 10.42
C PRO A 348 14.36 14.24 9.87
N THR A 349 15.69 14.28 9.95
CA THR A 349 16.50 15.34 9.34
C THR A 349 16.55 15.22 7.82
N LYS A 350 16.03 14.12 7.26
CA LYS A 350 15.94 13.88 5.81
C LYS A 350 17.33 13.83 5.12
N VAL A 351 18.39 13.49 5.86
CA VAL A 351 19.71 13.17 5.28
C VAL A 351 19.66 11.89 4.44
N LEU A 352 18.74 10.98 4.75
CA LEU A 352 18.42 9.85 3.88
C LEU A 352 17.40 10.30 2.83
N THR A 353 17.89 10.54 1.61
CA THR A 353 17.06 10.93 0.47
C THR A 353 16.83 9.73 -0.45
N PRO A 354 15.64 9.59 -1.06
CA PRO A 354 15.42 8.56 -2.06
C PRO A 354 16.13 8.94 -3.36
N THR A 355 16.89 7.99 -3.91
CA THR A 355 17.57 8.14 -5.19
C THR A 355 16.62 7.98 -6.37
N PHE A 356 16.93 8.66 -7.48
CA PHE A 356 16.29 8.42 -8.76
C PHE A 356 17.16 7.51 -9.62
N TRP A 357 18.36 7.95 -10.03
CA TRP A 357 19.29 7.24 -10.93
C TRP A 357 20.68 6.97 -10.37
N GLU A 358 20.94 7.41 -9.15
CA GLU A 358 22.26 7.36 -8.51
C GLU A 358 22.76 5.92 -8.30
N TYR A 359 21.84 4.95 -8.16
CA TYR A 359 22.14 3.52 -8.10
C TYR A 359 21.69 2.76 -9.37
N GLY A 360 21.40 3.49 -10.46
CA GLY A 360 20.79 2.98 -11.69
C GLY A 360 19.36 2.46 -11.49
N ILE A 361 18.81 1.78 -12.52
CA ILE A 361 17.39 1.38 -12.57
C ILE A 361 17.03 0.43 -11.42
N ALA A 362 17.95 -0.45 -11.02
CA ALA A 362 17.73 -1.41 -9.94
C ALA A 362 17.74 -0.77 -8.53
N GLY A 363 18.22 0.48 -8.43
CA GLY A 363 18.25 1.22 -7.18
C GLY A 363 17.33 2.44 -7.13
N LEU A 364 16.33 2.52 -8.03
CA LEU A 364 15.28 3.54 -7.98
C LEU A 364 14.58 3.55 -6.62
N MET A 365 14.51 4.72 -5.99
CA MET A 365 13.92 4.96 -4.66
C MET A 365 14.64 4.31 -3.49
N GLN A 366 15.88 3.83 -3.67
CA GLN A 366 16.70 3.37 -2.57
C GLN A 366 17.26 4.56 -1.78
N PRO A 367 17.38 4.46 -0.45
CA PRO A 367 17.92 5.52 0.38
C PRO A 367 19.41 5.76 0.10
N LEU A 368 19.79 7.02 -0.05
CA LEU A 368 21.17 7.51 -0.09
C LEU A 368 21.35 8.57 0.99
N MET A 369 22.47 8.51 1.69
CA MET A 369 22.86 9.56 2.62
C MET A 369 23.49 10.72 1.84
N ASP A 370 22.80 11.86 1.80
CA ASP A 370 23.20 13.05 1.06
C ASP A 370 23.52 14.19 2.03
N PHE A 371 24.82 14.33 2.33
CA PHE A 371 25.33 15.38 3.23
C PHE A 371 25.41 16.76 2.57
N ASP A 372 25.26 16.86 1.24
CA ASP A 372 25.28 18.15 0.55
C ASP A 372 23.96 18.91 0.76
N ARG A 373 22.89 18.18 1.13
CA ARG A 373 21.53 18.73 1.24
C ARG A 373 20.95 18.72 2.65
N SER A 374 21.44 17.85 3.53
CA SER A 374 21.01 17.80 4.93
C SER A 374 22.08 17.19 5.82
N PHE A 375 21.86 17.17 7.14
CA PHE A 375 22.80 16.69 8.13
C PHE A 375 22.20 15.57 9.00
N CYS A 376 23.06 14.73 9.55
CA CYS A 376 22.67 13.75 10.58
C CYS A 376 22.82 14.40 11.97
N ASP A 377 21.69 14.57 12.67
CA ASP A 377 21.65 15.13 14.02
C ASP A 377 22.32 14.19 15.05
N TYR A 378 23.06 14.78 15.97
CA TYR A 378 23.80 14.08 17.02
C TYR A 378 22.85 13.40 18.00
N GLU A 379 21.73 14.02 18.33
CA GLU A 379 20.78 13.49 19.32
C GLU A 379 19.68 12.59 18.72
N CYS A 380 19.80 12.21 17.44
CA CYS A 380 18.78 11.42 16.73
C CYS A 380 19.26 10.00 16.38
N ASN A 381 18.57 8.95 16.84
CA ASN A 381 18.78 7.55 16.40
C ASN A 381 17.53 6.94 15.75
N THR A 382 16.59 7.79 15.31
CA THR A 382 15.28 7.41 14.79
C THR A 382 15.37 6.49 13.56
N CYS A 383 16.37 6.66 12.70
CA CYS A 383 16.53 5.82 11.51
C CYS A 383 16.79 4.34 11.82
N GLY A 384 17.49 4.03 12.91
CA GLY A 384 17.68 2.65 13.39
C GLY A 384 16.44 2.07 14.03
N GLN A 385 15.66 2.89 14.74
CA GLN A 385 14.43 2.46 15.40
C GLN A 385 13.26 2.26 14.42
N ALA A 386 13.19 3.12 13.41
CA ALA A 386 12.10 3.15 12.45
C ALA A 386 12.40 2.34 11.18
N CYS A 387 13.59 1.75 11.03
CA CYS A 387 13.88 0.92 9.87
C CYS A 387 13.13 -0.43 9.95
N PRO A 388 12.21 -0.72 9.00
CA PRO A 388 11.39 -1.93 9.06
C PRO A 388 12.19 -3.22 8.83
N THR A 389 13.33 -3.13 8.15
CA THR A 389 14.18 -4.29 7.79
C THR A 389 15.31 -4.56 8.76
N GLY A 390 15.54 -3.69 9.75
CA GLY A 390 16.71 -3.80 10.64
C GLY A 390 18.04 -3.70 9.90
N ALA A 391 18.08 -3.07 8.72
CA ALA A 391 19.33 -2.86 7.99
C ALA A 391 20.23 -1.81 8.68
N ILE A 392 19.63 -0.92 9.46
CA ILE A 392 20.28 -0.07 10.45
C ILE A 392 19.91 -0.67 11.80
N LEU A 393 20.91 -1.06 12.59
CA LEU A 393 20.66 -1.56 13.94
C LEU A 393 20.12 -0.44 14.83
N PRO A 394 19.15 -0.73 15.73
CA PRO A 394 18.64 0.24 16.69
C PRO A 394 19.67 0.45 17.81
N LEU A 395 20.72 1.22 17.51
CA LEU A 395 21.77 1.58 18.47
C LEU A 395 21.27 2.60 19.48
N LYS A 396 21.78 2.53 20.71
CA LYS A 396 21.57 3.60 21.70
C LYS A 396 22.34 4.86 21.27
N LEU A 397 21.90 6.02 21.76
CA LEU A 397 22.49 7.31 21.40
C LEU A 397 23.99 7.37 21.69
N GLU A 398 24.40 6.88 22.85
CA GLU A 398 25.81 6.81 23.23
C GLU A 398 26.61 5.97 22.23
N GLU A 399 26.18 4.73 21.95
CA GLU A 399 26.82 3.82 21.00
C GLU A 399 26.89 4.40 19.58
N LYS A 400 25.83 5.09 19.13
CA LYS A 400 25.80 5.78 17.83
C LYS A 400 26.88 6.85 17.74
N ASN A 401 27.07 7.62 18.80
CA ASN A 401 28.01 8.73 18.83
C ASN A 401 29.47 8.26 18.82
N TRP A 402 29.74 7.07 19.35
CA TRP A 402 31.06 6.43 19.29
C TRP A 402 31.42 5.85 17.90
N LEU A 403 30.43 5.55 17.06
CA LEU A 403 30.59 4.88 15.77
C LEU A 403 30.64 5.82 14.56
N ARG A 404 30.52 7.14 14.77
CA ARG A 404 30.43 8.14 13.71
C ARG A 404 31.79 8.62 13.22
#